data_AF-A0A246TI65-F1
#
_entry.id   AF-A0A246TI65-F1
#
_cell.length_a   1.000
_cell.length_b   1.000
_cell.length_c   1.000
_cell.angle_alpha   90.00
_cell.angle_beta   90.00
_cell.angle_gamma   90.00
#
_symmetry.space_group_name_H-M   'P 1'
#
loop_
_entity.id
_entity.type
_entity.pdbx_description
1 polymer ?
#
loop_
_entity_poly.entity_id
_entity_poly.type
_entity_poly.pdbx_seq_one_letter_code
_entity_poly.pdbx_strand_id
1 'polypeptide(L)'
;MAEIHPLLMAVLIMIPSYKRWNLYSANVYDMASGGPLGYFDIAVDPATRRACGYFNSVGSDIVMRKPIWFPGAGDVSDVVQTFYETVREAGHVE
;
A
#
# COMPACT_ATOMS: atom_id res chain seq x y z
N MET A 1 -3.23 8.49 -14.83
CA MET A 1 -2.03 7.96 -14.17
C MET A 1 -2.24 8.25 -12.69
N ALA A 2 -2.54 7.23 -11.87
CA ALA A 2 -2.77 7.46 -10.44
C ALA A 2 -1.46 7.91 -9.80
N GLU A 3 -1.48 8.99 -9.03
CA GLU A 3 -0.31 9.45 -8.29
C GLU A 3 -0.09 8.53 -7.09
N ILE A 4 1.12 7.97 -6.97
CA ILE A 4 1.52 7.18 -5.79
C ILE A 4 1.45 8.08 -4.55
N HIS A 5 0.93 7.54 -3.44
CA HIS A 5 0.77 8.27 -2.19
C HIS A 5 2.04 9.08 -1.82
N PRO A 6 1.95 10.42 -1.67
CA PRO A 6 3.11 11.27 -1.44
C PRO A 6 3.95 10.89 -0.21
N LEU A 7 3.29 10.43 0.87
CA LEU A 7 4.00 9.97 2.06
C LEU A 7 4.76 8.65 1.84
N LEU A 8 4.31 7.78 0.92
CA LEU A 8 5.08 6.59 0.55
C LEU A 8 6.35 7.01 -0.16
N MET A 9 6.24 7.94 -1.11
CA MET A 9 7.40 8.50 -1.80
C MET A 9 8.37 9.18 -0.84
N ALA A 10 7.87 9.97 0.12
CA ALA A 10 8.70 10.60 1.15
C ALA A 10 9.46 9.58 2.01
N VAL A 11 8.83 8.45 2.34
CA VAL A 11 9.50 7.35 3.06
C VAL A 11 10.57 6.70 2.17
N LEU A 12 10.26 6.42 0.91
CA LEU A 12 11.16 5.71 0.00
C LEU A 12 12.42 6.48 -0.32
N ILE A 13 12.34 7.78 -0.62
CA ILE A 13 13.53 8.56 -0.98
C ILE A 13 14.57 8.63 0.14
N MET A 14 14.18 8.36 1.38
CA MET A 14 15.06 8.29 2.54
C MET A 14 15.78 6.94 2.68
N ILE A 15 15.41 5.93 1.90
CA ILE A 15 15.97 4.58 1.96
C ILE A 15 17.12 4.44 0.95
N PRO A 16 18.29 3.92 1.36
CA PRO A 16 19.37 3.60 0.43
C PRO A 16 18.90 2.63 -0.65
N SER A 17 19.29 2.88 -1.90
CA SER A 17 18.88 2.05 -3.06
C SER A 17 17.37 2.00 -3.34
N TYR A 18 16.57 2.98 -2.89
CA TYR A 18 15.13 3.03 -3.16
C TYR A 18 14.75 2.89 -4.65
N LYS A 19 15.62 3.32 -5.57
CA LYS A 19 15.42 3.16 -7.03
C LYS A 19 15.31 1.71 -7.50
N ARG A 20 15.72 0.74 -6.67
CA ARG A 20 15.60 -0.70 -6.95
C ARG A 20 14.32 -1.31 -6.37
N TRP A 21 13.55 -0.55 -5.61
CA TRP A 21 12.30 -1.02 -5.03
C TRP A 21 11.22 -1.02 -6.09
N ASN A 22 10.36 -2.04 -6.06
CA ASN A 22 9.19 -2.11 -6.90
C ASN A 22 8.04 -1.34 -6.25
N LEU A 23 7.31 -0.58 -7.05
CA LEU A 23 6.10 0.13 -6.63
C LEU A 23 4.88 -0.55 -7.22
N TYR A 24 3.89 -0.81 -6.37
CA TYR A 24 2.59 -1.36 -6.73
C TYR A 24 1.51 -0.41 -6.26
N SER A 25 0.50 -0.20 -7.11
CA SER A 25 -0.70 0.55 -6.76
C SER A 25 -1.91 -0.30 -7.16
N ALA A 26 -2.82 -0.50 -6.21
CA ALA A 26 -4.03 -1.27 -6.40
C ALA A 26 -5.24 -0.41 -6.03
N ASN A 27 -6.18 -0.26 -6.96
CA ASN A 27 -7.42 0.47 -6.72
C ASN A 27 -8.48 -0.48 -6.17
N VAL A 28 -9.20 -0.03 -5.13
CA VAL A 28 -10.26 -0.79 -4.48
C VAL A 28 -11.59 -0.20 -4.89
N TYR A 29 -12.49 -1.05 -5.38
CA TYR A 29 -13.83 -0.68 -5.81
C TYR A 29 -14.87 -1.49 -5.04
N ASP A 30 -16.00 -0.85 -4.77
CA ASP A 30 -17.20 -1.53 -4.31
C ASP A 30 -17.81 -2.30 -5.48
N MET A 31 -17.94 -3.61 -5.34
CA MET A 31 -18.38 -4.48 -6.44
C MET A 31 -19.86 -4.33 -6.80
N ALA A 32 -20.68 -3.76 -5.91
CA ALA A 32 -22.12 -3.58 -6.16
C ALA A 32 -22.40 -2.29 -6.96
N SER A 33 -21.71 -1.20 -6.61
CA SER A 33 -21.88 0.13 -7.19
C SER A 33 -20.84 0.45 -8.27
N GLY A 34 -19.71 -0.25 -8.29
CA GLY A 34 -18.53 0.10 -9.09
C GLY A 34 -17.80 1.36 -8.59
N GLY A 35 -18.22 1.92 -7.44
CA GLY A 35 -17.64 3.14 -6.87
C GLY A 35 -16.24 2.89 -6.29
N PRO A 36 -15.32 3.86 -6.35
CA PRO A 36 -14.02 3.73 -5.72
C PRO A 36 -14.15 3.79 -4.20
N LEU A 37 -13.56 2.83 -3.50
CA LEU A 37 -13.46 2.79 -2.04
C LEU A 37 -12.11 3.30 -1.53
N GLY A 38 -11.07 3.22 -2.36
CA GLY A 38 -9.72 3.57 -1.96
C GLY A 38 -8.65 3.00 -2.86
N TYR A 39 -7.42 3.07 -2.38
CA TYR A 39 -6.27 2.46 -3.04
C TYR A 39 -5.20 2.06 -2.03
N PHE A 40 -4.47 1.01 -2.37
CA PHE A 40 -3.26 0.57 -1.69
C PHE A 40 -2.05 0.94 -2.52
N ASP A 41 -1.11 1.65 -1.91
CA ASP A 41 0.20 1.90 -2.51
C ASP A 41 1.27 1.19 -1.68
N ILE A 42 2.03 0.33 -2.33
CA ILE A 42 2.98 -0.58 -1.69
C ILE A 42 4.33 -0.48 -2.39
N ALA A 43 5.39 -0.44 -1.59
CA ALA A 43 6.76 -0.53 -2.05
C ALA A 43 7.42 -1.80 -1.51
N VAL A 44 8.13 -2.52 -2.37
CA VAL A 44 8.80 -3.79 -2.02
C VAL A 44 10.26 -3.74 -2.42
N ASP A 45 11.13 -4.06 -1.45
CA ASP A 45 12.54 -4.33 -1.71
C ASP A 45 12.71 -5.74 -2.28
N PRO A 46 13.10 -5.92 -3.55
CA PRO A 46 13.30 -7.25 -4.11
C PRO A 46 14.47 -8.00 -3.47
N ALA A 47 15.45 -7.30 -2.89
CA ALA A 47 16.64 -7.92 -2.30
C ALA A 47 16.37 -8.51 -0.91
N THR A 48 15.63 -7.78 -0.07
CA THR A 48 15.36 -8.19 1.32
C THR A 48 13.95 -8.72 1.52
N ARG A 49 13.06 -8.58 0.52
CA ARG A 49 11.63 -8.92 0.61
C ARG A 49 10.94 -8.17 1.73
N ARG A 50 11.43 -6.98 2.07
CA ARG A 50 10.78 -6.06 3.01
C ARG A 50 9.83 -5.16 2.22
N ALA A 51 8.64 -4.94 2.76
CA ALA A 51 7.65 -4.08 2.14
C ALA A 51 7.13 -3.01 3.09
N CYS A 52 6.66 -1.91 2.54
CA CYS A 52 5.85 -0.94 3.26
C CYS A 52 4.75 -0.36 2.37
N GLY A 53 3.64 0.03 2.98
CA GLY A 53 2.52 0.58 2.21
C GLY A 53 1.65 1.56 2.99
N TYR A 54 0.81 2.24 2.22
CA TYR A 54 -0.26 3.11 2.69
C TYR A 54 -1.59 2.64 2.10
N PHE A 55 -2.65 2.79 2.89
CA PHE A 55 -4.02 2.76 2.41
C PHE A 55 -4.61 4.17 2.46
N ASN A 56 -5.30 4.54 1.39
CA ASN A 56 -6.11 5.75 1.36
C ASN A 56 -7.55 5.38 1.00
N SER A 57 -8.49 5.75 1.86
CA SER A 57 -9.91 5.51 1.64
C SER A 57 -10.57 6.73 1.03
N VAL A 58 -11.36 6.52 -0.02
CA VAL A 58 -12.17 7.59 -0.60
C VAL A 58 -13.36 7.86 0.32
N GLY A 59 -13.49 9.11 0.77
CA GLY A 59 -14.62 9.55 1.58
C GLY A 59 -14.55 9.20 3.07
N SER A 60 -13.41 8.69 3.55
CA SER A 60 -13.17 8.45 4.98
C SER A 60 -12.31 9.55 5.60
N ASP A 61 -12.65 9.93 6.84
CA ASP A 61 -11.82 10.80 7.67
C ASP A 61 -10.63 10.06 8.31
N ILE A 62 -10.58 8.73 8.20
CA ILE A 62 -9.51 7.90 8.76
C ILE A 62 -8.31 7.94 7.83
N VAL A 63 -7.35 8.81 8.16
CA VAL A 63 -6.10 8.95 7.41
C VAL A 63 -4.99 8.12 8.06
N MET A 64 -4.40 7.22 7.28
CA MET A 64 -3.20 6.49 7.67
C MET A 64 -1.99 7.44 7.71
N ARG A 65 -1.45 7.70 8.91
CA ARG A 65 -0.38 8.69 9.13
C ARG A 65 1.04 8.16 9.01
N LYS A 66 1.20 6.83 9.05
CA LYS A 66 2.49 6.16 9.05
C LYS A 66 2.43 4.97 8.09
N PRO A 67 3.54 4.61 7.43
CA PRO A 67 3.55 3.40 6.62
C PRO A 67 3.46 2.19 7.54
N ILE A 68 2.75 1.16 7.09
CA ILE A 68 2.82 -0.16 7.72
C ILE A 68 3.94 -0.94 7.04
N TRP A 69 4.82 -1.51 7.85
CA TRP A 69 5.94 -2.34 7.41
C TRP A 69 5.58 -3.81 7.59
N PHE A 70 5.86 -4.62 6.57
CA PHE A 70 5.50 -6.04 6.57
C PHE A 70 6.44 -6.87 5.67
N PRO A 71 6.44 -8.21 5.78
CA PRO A 71 7.13 -9.09 4.84
C PRO A 71 6.48 -9.05 3.45
N GLY A 72 7.24 -8.64 2.42
CA GLY A 72 6.83 -8.64 1.01
C GLY A 72 7.21 -9.94 0.29
N ALA A 73 6.74 -11.07 0.81
CA ALA A 73 6.94 -12.39 0.21
C ALA A 73 5.93 -12.67 -0.91
N GLY A 74 6.16 -13.72 -1.71
CA GLY A 74 5.29 -14.07 -2.83
C GLY A 74 5.33 -13.13 -4.05
N ASP A 75 4.34 -13.28 -4.91
CA ASP A 75 4.12 -12.39 -6.06
C ASP A 75 3.38 -11.10 -5.65
N VAL A 76 2.98 -10.28 -6.62
CA VAL A 76 2.27 -9.03 -6.35
C VAL A 76 0.91 -9.25 -5.67
N SER A 77 0.22 -10.33 -6.00
CA SER A 77 -1.09 -10.66 -5.42
C SER A 77 -0.92 -11.03 -3.95
N ASP A 78 0.11 -11.83 -3.64
CA ASP A 78 0.46 -12.20 -2.26
C ASP A 78 0.82 -10.97 -1.41
N VAL A 79 1.59 -10.05 -1.97
CA VAL A 79 1.98 -8.79 -1.31
C VAL A 79 0.77 -7.91 -1.02
N VAL A 80 -0.12 -7.74 -2.01
CA VAL A 80 -1.35 -6.93 -1.85
C VAL A 80 -2.29 -7.59 -0.84
N GLN A 81 -2.46 -8.90 -0.88
CA GLN A 81 -3.27 -9.66 0.08
C GLN A 81 -2.74 -9.51 1.51
N THR A 82 -1.43 -9.68 1.70
CA THR A 82 -0.78 -9.52 3.02
C THR A 82 -0.99 -8.10 3.55
N PHE A 83 -0.85 -7.09 2.69
CA PHE A 83 -1.08 -5.70 3.08
C PHE A 83 -2.54 -5.45 3.46
N TYR A 84 -3.50 -5.95 2.66
CA TYR A 84 -4.93 -5.87 2.96
C TYR A 84 -5.25 -6.45 4.34
N GLU A 85 -4.76 -7.65 4.63
CA GLU A 85 -4.97 -8.30 5.94
C GLU A 85 -4.39 -7.45 7.08
N THR A 86 -3.20 -6.88 6.88
CA THR A 86 -2.55 -6.04 7.90
C THR A 86 -3.32 -4.74 8.16
N VAL A 87 -3.81 -4.08 7.11
CA VAL A 87 -4.59 -2.83 7.29
C VAL A 87 -5.99 -3.10 7.85
N ARG A 88 -6.59 -4.25 7.53
CA ARG A 88 -7.85 -4.71 8.12
C ARG A 88 -7.70 -4.97 9.61
N GLU A 89 -6.65 -5.70 10.01
CA GLU A 89 -6.33 -5.94 11.43
C GLU A 89 -6.04 -4.63 12.21
N ALA A 90 -5.48 -3.63 11.52
CA ALA A 90 -5.27 -2.30 12.08
C ALA A 90 -6.55 -1.42 12.12
N GLY A 91 -7.68 -1.91 11.61
CA GLY A 91 -8.96 -1.19 11.59
C GLY A 91 -9.05 -0.08 10.54
N HIS A 92 -8.20 -0.13 9.50
CA HIS A 92 -8.26 0.82 8.39
C HIS A 92 -9.26 0.43 7.32
N VAL A 93 -9.61 -0.85 7.21
CA VAL A 93 -10.56 -1.42 6.26
C VAL A 93 -11.48 -2.36 7.01
N GLU A 94 -12.76 -2.40 6.64
CA GLU A 94 -13.76 -3.34 7.17
C GLU A 94 -13.69 -4.73 6.51
#